data_AF-A0A7J9T4M4-F1
#
_entry.id   AF-A0A7J9T4M4-F1
#
_cell.length_a   1.000
_cell.length_b   1.000
_cell.length_c   1.000
_cell.angle_alpha   90.00
_cell.angle_beta   90.00
_cell.angle_gamma   90.00
#
_symmetry.space_group_name_H-M   'P 1'
#
loop_
_entity.id
_entity.type
_entity.pdbx_description
1 polymer ?
#
loop_
_entity_poly.entity_id
_entity_poly.type
_entity_poly.pdbx_seq_one_letter_code
_entity_poly.pdbx_strand_id
1 'polypeptide(L)'
;MDCIHESCGSIDKVWLPFVIDERINGLKPHPYCIHCGAVKNISTDKPKKAAYYINSLSKIDRHVFKLTKVQIRLIVKELESVKNFEDVYSMTRDTQNKIFIKIVTNYCNVSERYIASILEN
;
A
#
# COMPACT_ATOMS: atom_id res chain seq x y z
N MET A 1 -7.26 1.19 -16.16
CA MET A 1 -8.36 2.18 -16.16
C MET A 1 -8.54 2.57 -14.72
N ASP A 2 -8.04 3.76 -14.39
CA ASP A 2 -8.17 4.31 -13.05
C ASP A 2 -9.60 4.84 -12.93
N CYS A 3 -10.33 4.34 -11.94
CA CYS A 3 -11.72 4.72 -11.73
C CYS A 3 -11.76 6.12 -11.10
N ILE A 4 -12.59 7.01 -11.63
CA ILE A 4 -12.99 8.22 -10.91
C ILE A 4 -14.04 7.79 -9.89
N HIS A 5 -13.62 7.63 -8.64
CA HIS A 5 -14.46 7.00 -7.62
C HIS A 5 -15.63 7.89 -7.20
N GLU A 6 -16.83 7.33 -7.30
CA GLU A 6 -18.07 7.90 -6.77
C GLU A 6 -18.65 6.96 -5.71
N SER A 7 -18.76 7.44 -4.46
CA SER A 7 -19.30 6.65 -3.35
C SER A 7 -20.80 6.42 -3.50
N CYS A 8 -21.26 5.23 -3.14
CA CYS A 8 -22.68 4.91 -2.98
C CYS A 8 -23.38 5.82 -1.97
N GLY A 9 -24.73 5.79 -2.00
CA GLY A 9 -25.59 6.53 -1.09
C GLY A 9 -25.44 6.12 0.38
N SER A 10 -26.10 6.86 1.28
CA SER A 10 -26.03 6.63 2.72
C SER A 10 -26.61 5.29 3.17
N ILE A 11 -27.58 4.75 2.41
CA ILE A 11 -28.34 3.54 2.71
C ILE A 11 -27.65 2.30 2.14
N ASP A 12 -27.02 2.40 0.97
CA ASP A 12 -26.48 1.27 0.21
C ASP A 12 -25.04 0.90 0.61
N LYS A 13 -24.74 0.80 1.91
CA LYS A 13 -23.37 0.51 2.40
C LYS A 13 -23.19 -0.97 2.70
N VAL A 14 -21.96 -1.46 2.53
CA VAL A 14 -21.59 -2.83 2.90
C VAL A 14 -21.06 -2.84 4.33
N TRP A 15 -21.54 -3.76 5.15
CA TRP A 15 -21.05 -3.93 6.51
C TRP A 15 -19.79 -4.79 6.50
N LEU A 16 -18.66 -4.22 6.91
CA LEU A 16 -17.36 -4.90 6.92
C LEU A 16 -16.67 -4.73 8.27
N PRO A 17 -15.78 -5.67 8.64
CA PRO A 17 -14.91 -5.49 9.79
C PRO A 17 -14.07 -4.24 9.64
N PHE A 18 -13.95 -3.46 10.73
CA PHE A 18 -13.02 -2.33 10.77
C PHE A 18 -11.94 -2.55 11.82
N VAL A 19 -10.75 -2.04 11.50
CA VAL A 19 -9.55 -2.18 12.32
C VAL A 19 -9.23 -0.86 13.01
N ILE A 20 -8.92 -0.92 14.30
CA ILE A 20 -8.28 0.15 15.08
C ILE A 20 -7.09 -0.50 15.78
N ASP A 21 -5.90 0.09 15.63
CA ASP A 21 -4.67 -0.39 16.26
C ASP A 21 -4.47 -1.90 16.08
N GLU A 22 -4.60 -2.37 14.84
CA GLU A 22 -4.46 -3.78 14.43
C GLU A 22 -5.49 -4.77 15.01
N ARG A 23 -6.52 -4.28 15.71
CA ARG A 23 -7.59 -5.10 16.28
C ARG A 23 -8.89 -4.94 15.50
N ILE A 24 -9.61 -6.04 15.29
CA ILE A 24 -10.96 -6.02 14.73
C ILE A 24 -11.92 -5.50 15.79
N ASN A 25 -12.61 -4.39 15.51
CA ASN A 25 -13.48 -3.70 16.47
C ASN A 25 -14.98 -3.87 16.15
N GLY A 26 -15.34 -4.97 15.48
CA GLY A 26 -16.69 -5.24 15.00
C GLY A 26 -16.91 -4.77 13.58
N LEU A 27 -18.18 -4.51 13.21
CA LEU A 27 -18.58 -4.12 11.85
C LEU A 27 -18.91 -2.63 11.78
N LYS A 28 -18.55 -2.00 10.66
CA LYS A 28 -19.00 -0.64 10.29
C LYS A 28 -19.58 -0.64 8.89
N PRO A 29 -20.40 0.37 8.54
CA PRO A 29 -20.87 0.54 7.18
C PRO A 29 -19.80 1.22 6.32
N HIS A 30 -19.32 0.53 5.29
CA HIS A 30 -18.32 1.01 4.33
C HIS A 30 -19.01 1.39 3.02
N PRO A 31 -18.81 2.64 2.52
CA PRO A 31 -19.18 2.98 1.17
C PRO A 31 -18.38 2.16 0.15
N TYR A 32 -18.97 1.88 -1.00
CA TYR A 32 -18.25 1.34 -2.16
C TYR A 32 -18.40 2.28 -3.35
N CYS A 33 -17.53 2.14 -4.35
CA CYS A 33 -17.64 2.89 -5.58
C CYS A 33 -18.71 2.27 -6.49
N ILE A 34 -19.70 3.05 -6.91
CA ILE A 34 -20.79 2.55 -7.77
C ILE A 34 -20.33 2.12 -9.17
N HIS A 35 -19.16 2.60 -9.61
CA HIS A 35 -18.62 2.32 -10.94
C HIS A 35 -17.74 1.07 -11.00
N CYS A 36 -16.96 0.79 -9.95
CA CYS A 36 -15.98 -0.30 -9.95
C CYS A 36 -16.10 -1.28 -8.77
N GLY A 37 -17.00 -1.03 -7.83
CA GLY A 37 -17.21 -1.88 -6.65
C GLY A 37 -16.10 -1.79 -5.59
N ALA A 38 -15.07 -0.98 -5.78
CA ALA A 38 -14.01 -0.80 -4.79
C ALA A 38 -14.59 -0.27 -3.47
N VAL A 39 -14.21 -0.87 -2.34
CA VAL A 39 -14.67 -0.47 -1.01
C VAL A 39 -13.80 0.68 -0.51
N LYS A 40 -14.45 1.72 0.02
CA LYS A 40 -13.76 2.89 0.55
C LYS A 40 -12.99 2.55 1.82
N ASN A 41 -11.74 2.98 1.88
CA ASN A 41 -10.96 3.02 3.10
C ASN A 41 -11.49 4.13 4.03
N ILE A 42 -12.25 3.73 5.04
CA ILE A 42 -12.80 4.62 6.07
C ILE A 42 -11.87 4.84 7.28
N SER A 43 -10.68 4.21 7.27
CA SER A 43 -9.71 4.34 8.36
C SER A 43 -8.87 5.63 8.23
N THR A 44 -8.14 5.94 9.30
CA THR A 44 -7.12 7.00 9.34
C THR A 44 -5.83 6.61 8.60
N ASP A 45 -5.65 5.33 8.28
CA ASP A 45 -4.47 4.85 7.57
C ASP A 45 -4.54 5.21 6.09
N LYS A 46 -3.83 6.27 5.69
CA LYS A 46 -3.87 6.81 4.33
C LYS A 46 -2.65 6.37 3.51
N PRO A 47 -2.86 5.99 2.24
CA PRO A 47 -1.77 5.58 1.37
C PRO A 47 -0.81 6.76 1.10
N LYS A 48 0.43 6.43 0.74
CA LYS A 48 1.46 7.36 0.27
C LYS A 48 1.63 7.24 -1.25
N LYS A 49 2.23 8.26 -1.84
CA LYS A 49 2.64 8.20 -3.25
C LYS A 49 3.75 7.15 -3.45
N ALA A 50 3.83 6.53 -4.62
CA ALA A 50 4.91 5.63 -5.03
C ALA A 50 6.29 6.27 -4.81
N ALA A 51 6.41 7.58 -5.04
CA ALA A 51 7.64 8.34 -4.76
C ALA A 51 8.16 8.19 -3.32
N TYR A 52 7.27 8.07 -2.32
CA TYR A 52 7.66 7.81 -0.92
C TYR A 52 8.41 6.47 -0.79
N TYR A 53 7.88 5.43 -1.43
CA TYR A 53 8.46 4.09 -1.43
C TYR A 53 9.75 4.03 -2.23
N ILE A 54 9.78 4.66 -3.41
CA ILE A 54 10.98 4.76 -4.25
C ILE A 54 12.11 5.47 -3.48
N ASN A 55 11.81 6.58 -2.81
CA ASN A 55 12.78 7.30 -1.99
C ASN A 55 13.26 6.45 -0.80
N SER A 56 12.40 5.58 -0.26
CA SER A 56 12.79 4.71 0.85
C SER A 56 13.89 3.71 0.46
N LEU A 57 14.02 3.35 -0.83
CA LEU A 57 15.14 2.53 -1.31
C LEU A 57 16.52 3.17 -1.09
N SER A 58 16.60 4.51 -0.95
CA SER A 58 17.87 5.18 -0.63
C SER A 58 18.30 4.96 0.81
N LYS A 59 17.38 4.55 1.70
CA LYS A 59 17.66 4.23 3.10
C LYS A 59 18.28 2.84 3.28
N ILE A 60 18.23 1.98 2.25
CA ILE A 60 18.84 0.64 2.29
C ILE A 60 20.36 0.78 2.24
N ASP A 61 21.05 0.23 3.24
CA ASP A 61 22.51 0.20 3.29
C ASP A 61 23.07 -0.65 2.15
N ARG A 62 23.65 0.02 1.16
CA ARG A 62 24.22 -0.62 -0.03
C ARG A 62 25.52 -1.38 0.27
N HIS A 63 26.22 -1.04 1.34
CA HIS A 63 27.44 -1.75 1.73
C HIS A 63 27.10 -3.11 2.34
N VAL A 64 26.01 -3.18 3.10
CA VAL A 64 25.53 -4.42 3.72
C VAL A 64 24.83 -5.31 2.70
N PHE A 65 23.87 -4.76 1.95
CA PHE A 65 22.98 -5.56 1.11
C PHE A 65 23.36 -5.61 -0.37
N LYS A 66 24.45 -4.92 -0.77
CA LYS A 66 24.99 -4.90 -2.14
C LYS A 66 23.92 -4.59 -3.22
N LEU A 67 23.01 -3.67 -2.90
CA LEU A 67 21.90 -3.31 -3.78
C LEU A 67 22.42 -2.66 -5.09
N THR A 68 22.19 -3.34 -6.20
CA THR A 68 22.64 -2.89 -7.53
C THR A 68 21.65 -1.91 -8.16
N LYS A 69 22.13 -1.09 -9.10
CA LYS A 69 21.26 -0.20 -9.90
C LYS A 69 20.21 -0.97 -10.70
N VAL A 70 20.50 -2.21 -11.11
CA VAL A 70 19.58 -3.07 -11.85
C VAL A 70 18.43 -3.51 -10.94
N GLN A 71 18.71 -3.98 -9.72
CA GLN A 71 17.68 -4.34 -8.74
C GLN A 71 16.75 -3.17 -8.42
N ILE A 72 17.30 -1.97 -8.21
CA ILE A 72 16.49 -0.76 -7.97
C ILE A 72 15.52 -0.52 -9.14
N ARG A 73 16.01 -0.61 -10.39
CA ARG A 73 15.15 -0.43 -11.58
C ARG A 73 14.06 -1.51 -11.68
N LEU A 74 14.37 -2.76 -11.34
CA LEU A 74 13.38 -3.85 -11.32
C LEU A 74 12.30 -3.61 -10.25
N ILE A 75 12.70 -3.22 -9.05
CA ILE A 75 11.77 -2.86 -7.96
C ILE A 75 10.84 -1.73 -8.38
N VAL A 76 11.40 -0.64 -8.91
CA VAL A 76 10.60 0.53 -9.34
C VAL A 76 9.61 0.12 -10.44
N LYS A 77 10.06 -0.66 -11.42
CA LYS A 77 9.21 -1.14 -12.51
C LYS A 77 8.09 -2.07 -12.02
N GLU A 78 8.38 -2.97 -11.07
CA GLU A 78 7.35 -3.83 -10.49
C GLU A 78 6.35 -3.01 -9.67
N LEU A 79 6.83 -2.03 -8.87
CA LEU A 79 5.96 -1.15 -8.10
C LEU A 79 5.01 -0.34 -8.99
N GLU A 80 5.52 0.25 -10.08
CA GLU A 80 4.72 0.99 -11.08
C GLU A 80 3.69 0.09 -11.79
N SER A 81 3.94 -1.22 -11.86
CA SER A 81 3.00 -2.17 -12.44
C SER A 81 1.85 -2.56 -11.51
N VAL A 82 1.94 -2.22 -10.21
CA VAL A 82 0.88 -2.53 -9.24
C VAL A 82 -0.32 -1.63 -9.50
N LYS A 83 -1.37 -2.23 -10.07
CA LYS A 83 -2.63 -1.55 -10.33
C LYS A 83 -3.21 -0.96 -9.04
N ASN A 84 -3.67 0.28 -9.11
CA ASN A 84 -4.30 1.02 -8.01
C ASN A 84 -3.38 1.20 -6.78
N PHE A 85 -2.05 1.12 -6.93
CA PHE A 85 -1.13 1.28 -5.80
C PHE A 85 -1.33 2.62 -5.07
N GLU A 86 -1.57 3.71 -5.82
CA GLU A 86 -1.79 5.06 -5.26
C GLU A 86 -3.28 5.41 -5.09
N ASP A 87 -4.21 4.44 -5.19
CA ASP A 87 -5.65 4.72 -5.07
C ASP A 87 -6.03 5.17 -3.65
N VAL A 88 -6.19 6.47 -3.47
CA VAL A 88 -6.57 7.07 -2.18
C VAL A 88 -7.95 6.63 -1.69
N TYR A 89 -8.81 6.12 -2.58
CA TYR A 89 -10.16 5.70 -2.22
C TYR A 89 -10.18 4.38 -1.45
N SER A 90 -9.51 3.35 -1.96
CA SER A 90 -9.59 1.99 -1.43
C SER A 90 -8.30 1.48 -0.78
N MET A 91 -7.15 2.06 -1.11
CA MET A 91 -5.86 1.60 -0.61
C MET A 91 -5.59 2.05 0.84
N THR A 92 -4.80 1.25 1.57
CA THR A 92 -4.27 1.55 2.90
C THR A 92 -2.73 1.62 2.85
N ARG A 93 -2.09 2.35 3.76
CA ARG A 93 -0.62 2.39 3.84
C ARG A 93 -0.08 1.03 4.25
N ASP A 94 -0.74 0.33 5.15
CA ASP A 94 -0.36 -1.03 5.57
C ASP A 94 -0.32 -1.99 4.36
N THR A 95 -1.33 -1.93 3.49
CA THR A 95 -1.37 -2.75 2.27
C THR A 95 -0.22 -2.37 1.33
N GLN A 96 0.04 -1.07 1.13
CA GLN A 96 1.17 -0.61 0.33
C GLN A 96 2.52 -1.06 0.93
N ASN A 97 2.69 -1.01 2.25
CA ASN A 97 3.90 -1.46 2.94
C ASN A 97 4.13 -2.95 2.69
N LYS A 98 3.11 -3.79 2.83
CA LYS A 98 3.18 -5.23 2.55
C LYS A 98 3.55 -5.52 1.09
N ILE A 99 2.93 -4.81 0.15
CA ILE A 99 3.27 -4.91 -1.28
C ILE A 99 4.72 -4.52 -1.52
N PHE A 100 5.15 -3.37 -1.00
CA PHE A 100 6.50 -2.87 -1.20
C PHE A 100 7.55 -3.79 -0.59
N ILE A 101 7.35 -4.25 0.65
CA ILE A 101 8.23 -5.21 1.33
C ILE A 101 8.39 -6.45 0.44
N LYS A 102 7.29 -7.03 -0.02
CA LYS A 102 7.30 -8.21 -0.90
C LYS A 102 8.09 -7.97 -2.20
N ILE A 103 7.90 -6.83 -2.86
CA ILE A 103 8.62 -6.51 -4.10
C ILE A 103 10.13 -6.39 -3.82
N VAL A 104 10.52 -5.69 -2.75
CA VAL A 104 11.93 -5.50 -2.42
C VAL A 104 12.60 -6.83 -2.07
N THR A 105 11.94 -7.70 -1.28
CA THR A 105 12.49 -9.02 -0.92
C THR A 105 12.60 -9.98 -2.10
N ASN A 106 11.77 -9.84 -3.13
CA ASN A 106 11.90 -10.62 -4.37
C ASN A 106 13.21 -10.34 -5.13
N TYR A 107 13.72 -9.11 -5.04
CA TYR A 107 14.91 -8.69 -5.78
C TYR A 107 16.17 -8.58 -4.92
N CYS A 108 16.03 -8.56 -3.59
CA CYS A 108 17.12 -8.27 -2.68
C CYS A 108 17.11 -9.21 -1.49
N ASN A 109 18.30 -9.62 -1.03
CA ASN A 109 18.45 -10.41 0.19
C ASN A 109 18.40 -9.52 1.45
N VAL A 110 17.29 -8.81 1.62
CA VAL A 110 17.02 -7.92 2.75
C VAL A 110 15.86 -8.53 3.55
N SER A 111 15.94 -8.53 4.88
CA SER A 111 14.83 -9.05 5.68
C SER A 111 13.62 -8.12 5.66
N GLU A 112 12.42 -8.69 5.74
CA GLU A 112 11.18 -7.91 5.84
C GLU A 112 11.22 -6.93 7.02
N ARG A 113 11.77 -7.37 8.16
CA ARG A 113 11.95 -6.54 9.36
C ARG A 113 12.81 -5.30 9.08
N TYR A 114 13.89 -5.43 8.31
CA TYR A 114 14.72 -4.28 7.96
C TYR A 114 13.98 -3.31 7.03
N ILE A 115 13.20 -3.82 6.07
CA ILE A 115 12.43 -2.96 5.17
C ILE A 115 11.30 -2.25 5.93
N ALA A 116 10.65 -2.92 6.88
CA ALA A 116 9.63 -2.31 7.72
C ALA A 116 10.19 -1.13 8.54
N SER A 117 11.38 -1.28 9.14
CA SER A 117 11.97 -0.21 9.98
C SER A 117 12.31 1.06 9.20
N ILE A 118 12.60 0.97 7.89
CA ILE A 118 12.88 2.16 7.07
C ILE A 118 11.60 2.87 6.57
N LEU A 119 10.43 2.22 6.68
CA LEU A 119 9.10 2.77 6.33
C LEU A 119 8.38 3.43 7.52
N GLU A 120 8.83 3.18 8.74
CA GLU A 120 8.23 3.73 9.98
C GLU A 120 8.66 5.19 10.27
N ASN A 121 9.55 5.76 9.45
CA ASN A 121 10.01 7.16 9.53
C ASN A 121 9.43 8.03 8.41
#